data_AF-A0A955LC83-F1
#
_entry.id   AF-A0A955LC83-F1
#
_cell.length_a   1.000
_cell.length_b   1.000
_cell.length_c   1.000
_cell.angle_alpha   90.00
_cell.angle_beta   90.00
_cell.angle_gamma   90.00
#
_symmetry.space_group_name_H-M   'P 1'
#
loop_
_entity.id
_entity.type
_entity.pdbx_description
1 polymer ?
#
loop_
_entity_poly.entity_id
_entity_poly.type
_entity_poly.pdbx_seq_one_letter_code
_entity_poly.pdbx_strand_id
1 'polypeptide(L)'
;MSSARPSEAGSISERLSGRILLQVEQHGEAWYVSPPTQKRYYMGRPADAFRLMRSLGLGITDADLARIPVYNDTSEGDTNLRSRLSGRILLQVEQHGEAWYVSPVNQKRYYMGRPADAFQLMRNLGLGISDENLRGISIHQDSTTAPGLDTVGSTGSGYGHNNTACIELPTATGDIVTVSTTAELKAIVSEITGGRGNLTVVINPGTYTIDRGLWIAGENVTFRGATGNRDDVRILGGGMGYGASTHIFMVAADNVTIADMTIGEVYNHAVQVHGESPFDADGFLLHNVRVVDTREQMLKGSYRASDNNGPDNGTVECSVFEYTAGIGPQWYIGGVDVHDGTNWVIRYNTFKDIQSPDSTIAEHGVHFWSNSDGTLVHDNVFINNDRAIGFGLGDYGRGHGSGTIRNNYIYHDTSAGDVGIGLESATDVDVYDNVILHEHDYTRAIEYRFPDTRDGSIYDNILTTGYTITSRDGGTASIGSNTLNARVSDYVNPANGNFDRNE
;
A
#
# COMPACT_ATOMS: atom_id res chain seq x y z
N MET A 1 -16.27 -8.30 69.49
CA MET A 1 -15.09 -8.19 68.60
C MET A 1 -15.45 -8.88 67.29
N SER A 2 -15.68 -8.12 66.23
CA SER A 2 -15.86 -8.65 64.87
C SER A 2 -14.73 -8.07 64.03
N SER A 3 -13.84 -8.93 63.54
CA SER A 3 -12.69 -8.54 62.73
C SER A 3 -13.16 -8.14 61.33
N ALA A 4 -12.90 -6.90 60.95
CA ALA A 4 -13.00 -6.47 59.56
C ALA A 4 -11.98 -7.26 58.71
N ARG A 5 -12.44 -7.86 57.60
CA ARG A 5 -11.56 -8.39 56.55
C ARG A 5 -10.87 -7.22 55.84
N PRO A 6 -9.60 -7.35 55.44
CA PRO A 6 -8.93 -6.33 54.64
C PRO A 6 -9.59 -6.22 53.26
N SER A 7 -9.71 -4.99 52.77
CA SER A 7 -10.23 -4.63 51.43
C SER A 7 -9.48 -5.40 50.34
N GLU A 8 -10.21 -6.07 49.45
CA GLU A 8 -9.65 -6.74 48.27
C GLU A 8 -8.90 -5.71 47.40
N ALA A 9 -7.60 -5.95 47.19
CA ALA A 9 -6.86 -5.23 46.17
C ALA A 9 -7.47 -5.59 44.80
N GLY A 10 -7.87 -4.58 44.01
CA GLY A 10 -8.44 -4.80 42.68
C GLY A 10 -7.56 -5.68 41.80
N SER A 11 -8.19 -6.34 40.83
CA SER A 11 -7.52 -7.21 39.86
C SER A 11 -6.35 -6.50 39.18
N ILE A 12 -5.36 -7.27 38.72
CA ILE A 12 -4.18 -6.69 38.07
C ILE A 12 -4.55 -5.86 36.83
N SER A 13 -5.58 -6.28 36.10
CA SER A 13 -6.14 -5.51 34.97
C SER A 13 -6.67 -4.15 35.41
N GLU A 14 -7.46 -4.08 36.50
CA GLU A 14 -8.00 -2.80 37.01
C GLU A 14 -6.88 -1.85 37.47
N ARG A 15 -5.86 -2.39 38.14
CA ARG A 15 -4.70 -1.60 38.61
C ARG A 15 -3.84 -1.06 37.46
N LEU A 16 -3.81 -1.77 36.33
CA LEU A 16 -3.01 -1.41 35.16
C LEU A 16 -3.85 -0.80 34.03
N SER A 17 -5.14 -0.57 34.27
CA SER A 17 -6.07 0.03 33.33
C SER A 17 -5.52 1.32 32.73
N GLY A 18 -5.47 1.38 31.41
CA GLY A 18 -4.99 2.52 30.64
C GLY A 18 -3.48 2.65 30.56
N ARG A 19 -2.70 1.75 31.14
CA ARG A 19 -1.23 1.78 31.08
C ARG A 19 -0.72 1.18 29.79
N ILE A 20 0.38 1.75 29.31
CA ILE A 20 1.30 1.08 28.41
C ILE A 20 2.28 0.28 29.27
N LEU A 21 2.46 -0.99 28.95
CA LEU A 21 3.29 -1.96 29.67
C LEU A 21 4.42 -2.41 28.75
N LEU A 22 5.58 -2.68 29.33
CA LEU A 22 6.74 -3.22 28.65
C LEU A 22 7.07 -4.58 29.26
N GLN A 23 7.03 -5.64 28.46
CA GLN A 23 7.32 -7.00 28.91
C GLN A 23 8.84 -7.17 29.04
N VAL A 24 9.35 -7.18 30.28
CA VAL A 24 10.81 -7.07 30.53
C VAL A 24 11.55 -8.40 30.59
N GLU A 25 10.83 -9.53 30.61
CA GLU A 25 11.40 -10.88 30.74
C GLU A 25 11.51 -11.61 29.38
N GLN A 26 11.13 -10.93 28.28
CA GLN A 26 11.19 -11.44 26.90
C GLN A 26 11.90 -10.46 25.97
N HIS A 27 11.35 -10.15 24.79
CA HIS A 27 11.98 -9.29 23.78
C HIS A 27 11.70 -7.79 23.96
N GLY A 28 11.06 -7.39 25.06
CA GLY A 28 10.71 -5.99 25.30
C GLY A 28 9.41 -5.57 24.60
N GLU A 29 8.48 -6.50 24.45
CA GLU A 29 7.20 -6.27 23.80
C GLU A 29 6.35 -5.25 24.55
N ALA A 30 5.71 -4.35 23.82
CA ALA A 30 4.81 -3.36 24.39
C ALA A 30 3.35 -3.81 24.34
N TRP A 31 2.60 -3.48 25.39
CA TRP A 31 1.19 -3.83 25.56
C TRP A 31 0.39 -2.63 26.08
N TYR A 32 -0.86 -2.47 25.64
CA TYR A 32 -1.79 -1.47 26.18
C TYR A 32 -2.96 -2.15 26.88
N VAL A 33 -3.26 -1.76 28.12
CA VAL A 33 -4.44 -2.25 28.85
C VAL A 33 -5.59 -1.28 28.62
N SER A 34 -6.60 -1.69 27.87
CA SER A 34 -7.71 -0.81 27.49
C SER A 34 -8.66 -0.54 28.67
N PRO A 35 -8.91 0.72 29.09
CA PRO A 35 -9.81 1.01 30.20
C PRO A 35 -11.26 0.50 29.99
N PRO A 36 -11.86 0.59 28.79
CA PRO A 36 -13.21 0.06 28.56
C PRO A 36 -13.35 -1.46 28.73
N THR A 37 -12.32 -2.24 28.37
CA THR A 37 -12.43 -3.71 28.31
C THR A 37 -11.61 -4.42 29.36
N GLN A 38 -10.67 -3.73 30.01
CA GLN A 38 -9.70 -4.29 30.96
C GLN A 38 -8.84 -5.42 30.34
N LYS A 39 -8.81 -5.50 29.01
CA LYS A 39 -7.98 -6.45 28.25
C LYS A 39 -6.68 -5.79 27.81
N ARG A 40 -5.63 -6.59 27.69
CA ARG A 40 -4.36 -6.16 27.09
C ARG A 40 -4.39 -6.35 25.57
N TYR A 41 -3.81 -5.40 24.87
CA TYR A 41 -3.65 -5.39 23.44
C TYR A 41 -2.16 -5.32 23.12
N TYR A 42 -1.74 -6.10 22.14
CA TYR A 42 -0.37 -6.06 21.66
C TYR A 42 -0.12 -4.75 20.91
N MET A 43 0.97 -4.07 21.22
CA MET A 43 1.42 -2.86 20.53
C MET A 43 2.94 -2.90 20.27
N GLY A 44 3.55 -4.09 20.30
CA GLY A 44 5.01 -4.24 20.25
C GLY A 44 5.67 -3.73 18.96
N ARG A 45 4.92 -3.65 17.84
CA ARG A 45 5.37 -3.04 16.59
C ARG A 45 4.65 -1.70 16.34
N PRO A 46 5.28 -0.73 15.66
CA PRO A 46 4.63 0.53 15.29
C PRO A 46 3.30 0.34 14.54
N ALA A 47 3.20 -0.66 13.64
CA ALA A 47 1.95 -0.99 12.95
C ALA A 47 0.84 -1.51 13.89
N ASP A 48 1.19 -2.28 14.93
CA ASP A 48 0.22 -2.75 15.93
C ASP A 48 -0.29 -1.58 16.79
N ALA A 49 0.62 -0.68 17.20
CA ALA A 49 0.27 0.53 17.90
C ALA A 49 -0.65 1.42 17.03
N PHE A 50 -0.37 1.54 15.74
CA PHE A 50 -1.21 2.30 14.82
C PHE A 50 -2.61 1.70 14.62
N ARG A 51 -2.71 0.38 14.39
CA ARG A 51 -4.01 -0.33 14.34
C ARG A 51 -4.79 -0.17 15.64
N LEU A 52 -4.12 -0.24 16.79
CA LEU A 52 -4.71 -0.02 18.10
C LEU A 52 -5.31 1.39 18.22
N MET A 53 -4.60 2.42 17.76
CA MET A 53 -5.06 3.80 17.83
C MET A 53 -6.34 4.02 17.04
N ARG A 54 -6.43 3.47 15.83
CA ARG A 54 -7.63 3.60 14.99
C ARG A 54 -8.82 2.81 15.54
N SER A 55 -8.57 1.64 16.13
CA SER A 55 -9.64 0.75 16.63
C SER A 55 -10.19 1.15 18.01
N LEU A 56 -9.34 1.62 18.92
CA LEU A 56 -9.71 1.95 20.30
C LEU A 56 -9.85 3.46 20.55
N GLY A 57 -9.51 4.27 19.56
CA GLY A 57 -9.55 5.72 19.63
C GLY A 57 -10.95 6.26 19.90
N LEU A 58 -11.09 7.03 20.96
CA LEU A 58 -12.30 7.79 21.23
C LEU A 58 -12.24 9.12 20.48
N GLY A 59 -13.20 9.38 19.59
CA GLY A 59 -13.31 10.66 18.90
C GLY A 59 -13.39 11.84 19.89
N ILE A 60 -12.63 12.89 19.63
CA ILE A 60 -12.61 14.14 20.42
C ILE A 60 -12.50 15.35 19.49
N THR A 61 -13.22 16.43 19.83
CA THR A 61 -13.16 17.72 19.12
C THR A 61 -11.89 18.48 19.48
N ASP A 62 -11.47 19.42 18.64
CA ASP A 62 -10.29 20.26 18.88
C ASP A 62 -10.46 21.08 20.17
N ALA A 63 -11.67 21.61 20.39
CA ALA A 63 -12.01 22.40 21.56
C ALA A 63 -11.88 21.60 22.85
N ASP A 64 -12.36 20.34 22.87
CA ASP A 64 -12.23 19.47 24.04
C ASP A 64 -10.83 18.93 24.20
N LEU A 65 -10.16 18.58 23.10
CA LEU A 65 -8.79 18.14 23.11
C LEU A 65 -7.92 19.22 23.74
N ALA A 66 -8.00 20.48 23.30
CA ALA A 66 -7.26 21.65 23.82
C ALA A 66 -7.40 21.89 25.33
N ARG A 67 -8.47 21.38 25.96
CA ARG A 67 -8.67 21.45 27.41
C ARG A 67 -7.85 20.40 28.17
N ILE A 68 -7.21 19.47 27.47
CA ILE A 68 -6.27 18.49 28.00
C ILE A 68 -4.84 18.98 27.69
N PRO A 69 -4.04 19.31 28.71
CA PRO A 69 -2.70 19.85 28.51
C PRO A 69 -1.76 18.80 27.91
N VAL A 70 -0.88 19.24 26.99
CA VAL A 70 0.24 18.42 26.50
C VAL A 70 1.26 18.18 27.61
N TYR A 71 2.03 17.09 27.55
CA TYR A 71 2.88 16.65 28.66
C TYR A 71 3.85 17.71 29.20
N ASN A 72 4.34 18.62 28.34
CA ASN A 72 5.28 19.69 28.66
C ASN A 72 4.61 21.03 29.01
N ASP A 73 3.28 21.10 29.04
CA ASP A 73 2.54 22.31 29.44
C ASP A 73 2.48 22.43 30.97
N THR A 74 2.58 23.66 31.48
CA THR A 74 2.41 23.99 32.91
C THR A 74 0.94 24.15 33.33
N SER A 75 0.03 24.26 32.36
CA SER A 75 -1.42 24.32 32.60
C SER A 75 -1.95 22.99 33.14
N GLU A 76 -2.85 23.06 34.12
CA GLU A 76 -3.61 21.90 34.60
C GLU A 76 -4.77 21.55 33.65
N GLY A 77 -5.23 22.49 32.82
CA GLY A 77 -6.40 22.26 31.94
C GLY A 77 -7.67 21.87 32.70
N ASP A 78 -8.55 21.09 32.07
CA ASP A 78 -9.81 20.66 32.66
C ASP A 78 -9.67 19.32 33.41
N THR A 79 -9.68 19.39 34.74
CA THR A 79 -9.52 18.23 35.64
C THR A 79 -10.57 17.15 35.44
N ASN A 80 -11.83 17.52 35.17
CA ASN A 80 -12.92 16.55 35.03
C ASN A 80 -12.78 15.79 33.72
N LEU A 81 -12.47 16.51 32.63
CA LEU A 81 -12.25 15.94 31.32
C LEU A 81 -11.04 14.99 31.32
N ARG A 82 -9.91 15.46 31.88
CA ARG A 82 -8.70 14.67 32.08
C ARG A 82 -8.93 13.39 32.86
N SER A 83 -9.65 13.47 33.97
CA SER A 83 -9.96 12.30 34.81
C SER A 83 -10.84 11.30 34.07
N ARG A 84 -11.84 11.79 33.34
CA ARG A 84 -12.75 10.96 32.52
C ARG A 84 -12.03 10.24 31.38
N LEU A 85 -11.01 10.88 30.80
CA LEU A 85 -10.26 10.36 29.65
C LEU A 85 -8.93 9.70 30.03
N SER A 86 -8.63 9.61 31.32
CA SER A 86 -7.42 9.00 31.86
C SER A 86 -7.19 7.59 31.29
N GLY A 87 -6.01 7.38 30.70
CA GLY A 87 -5.61 6.11 30.11
C GLY A 87 -6.24 5.79 28.76
N ARG A 88 -7.00 6.71 28.15
CA ARG A 88 -7.63 6.50 26.83
C ARG A 88 -6.71 6.93 25.70
N ILE A 89 -6.88 6.26 24.57
CA ILE A 89 -6.45 6.74 23.26
C ILE A 89 -7.59 7.57 22.67
N LEU A 90 -7.28 8.74 22.14
CA LEU A 90 -8.19 9.70 21.54
C LEU A 90 -7.85 9.88 20.06
N LEU A 91 -8.87 10.10 19.24
CA LEU A 91 -8.72 10.46 17.83
C LEU A 91 -9.30 11.86 17.62
N GLN A 92 -8.50 12.76 17.10
CA GLN A 92 -8.90 14.13 16.80
C GLN A 92 -9.75 14.13 15.52
N VAL A 93 -11.05 14.41 15.64
CA VAL A 93 -12.01 14.19 14.53
C VAL A 93 -12.26 15.41 13.65
N GLU A 94 -11.71 16.57 14.00
CA GLU A 94 -11.93 17.84 13.29
C GLU A 94 -10.72 18.29 12.45
N GLN A 95 -9.63 17.50 12.47
CA GLN A 95 -8.41 17.72 11.66
C GLN A 95 -7.98 16.43 10.94
N HIS A 96 -6.68 16.08 10.95
CA HIS A 96 -6.11 15.00 10.15
C HIS A 96 -6.28 13.60 10.79
N GLY A 97 -7.15 13.46 11.79
CA GLY A 97 -7.39 12.17 12.45
C GLY A 97 -6.28 11.79 13.43
N GLU A 98 -5.54 12.76 13.96
CA GLU A 98 -4.38 12.50 14.80
C GLU A 98 -4.73 11.75 16.09
N ALA A 99 -3.86 10.81 16.46
CA ALA A 99 -4.02 10.02 17.67
C ALA A 99 -3.27 10.61 18.87
N TRP A 100 -3.93 10.57 20.04
CA TRP A 100 -3.39 11.09 21.30
C TRP A 100 -3.60 10.10 22.44
N TYR A 101 -2.63 9.95 23.34
CA TYR A 101 -2.75 9.14 24.55
C TYR A 101 -2.83 10.03 25.79
N VAL A 102 -3.85 9.85 26.63
CA VAL A 102 -3.94 10.51 27.94
C VAL A 102 -3.31 9.61 28.97
N SER A 103 -2.11 9.94 29.46
CA SER A 103 -1.40 9.10 30.43
C SER A 103 -2.16 9.04 31.76
N PRO A 104 -2.44 7.86 32.32
CA PRO A 104 -3.13 7.76 33.61
C PRO A 104 -2.22 8.14 34.79
N VAL A 105 -0.92 8.35 34.54
CA VAL A 105 0.06 8.73 35.57
C VAL A 105 0.01 10.22 35.88
N ASN A 106 -0.13 11.07 34.85
CA ASN A 106 -0.12 12.53 34.99
C ASN A 106 -1.35 13.21 34.38
N GLN A 107 -2.25 12.44 33.75
CA GLN A 107 -3.45 12.90 33.07
C GLN A 107 -3.21 13.94 31.97
N LYS A 108 -1.99 13.98 31.42
CA LYS A 108 -1.65 14.83 30.29
C LYS A 108 -1.72 14.03 29.00
N ARG A 109 -1.96 14.72 27.88
CA ARG A 109 -1.99 14.09 26.56
C ARG A 109 -0.58 14.04 25.94
N TYR A 110 -0.34 12.96 25.23
CA TYR A 110 0.87 12.71 24.45
C TYR A 110 0.47 12.46 23.01
N TYR A 111 1.21 13.10 22.09
CA TYR A 111 1.02 12.85 20.68
C TYR A 111 1.47 11.43 20.35
N MET A 112 0.65 10.71 19.61
CA MET A 112 0.97 9.38 19.09
C MET A 112 0.50 9.24 17.63
N GLY A 113 0.26 10.35 16.92
CA GLY A 113 -0.36 10.35 15.60
C GLY A 113 0.40 9.58 14.53
N ARG A 114 1.74 9.45 14.65
CA ARG A 114 2.55 8.63 13.74
C ARG A 114 3.08 7.37 14.43
N PRO A 115 3.39 6.31 13.66
CA PRO A 115 3.97 5.08 14.22
C PRO A 115 5.24 5.33 15.07
N ALA A 116 6.10 6.25 14.64
CA ALA A 116 7.30 6.63 15.38
C ALA A 116 6.99 7.31 16.73
N ASP A 117 5.98 8.18 16.79
CA ASP A 117 5.57 8.86 18.03
C ASP A 117 4.98 7.85 19.02
N ALA A 118 4.12 6.94 18.53
CA ALA A 118 3.60 5.84 19.33
C ALA A 118 4.72 4.96 19.89
N PHE A 119 5.75 4.66 19.07
CA PHE A 119 6.91 3.88 19.51
C PHE A 119 7.75 4.58 20.57
N GLN A 120 8.04 5.87 20.40
CA GLN A 120 8.74 6.66 21.42
C GLN A 120 7.93 6.73 22.72
N LEU A 121 6.61 6.88 22.61
CA LEU A 121 5.71 6.92 23.74
C LEU A 121 5.76 5.61 24.55
N MET A 122 5.76 4.46 23.86
CA MET A 122 5.88 3.15 24.50
C MET A 122 7.19 3.00 25.28
N ARG A 123 8.31 3.44 24.69
CA ARG A 123 9.61 3.38 25.36
C ARG A 123 9.69 4.30 26.58
N ASN A 124 9.10 5.49 26.50
CA ASN A 124 9.22 6.50 27.54
C ASN A 124 8.23 6.31 28.70
N LEU A 125 7.02 5.82 28.42
CA LEU A 125 5.95 5.67 29.40
C LEU A 125 5.66 4.21 29.81
N GLY A 126 6.28 3.24 29.13
CA GLY A 126 6.09 1.82 29.38
C GLY A 126 6.44 1.44 30.81
N LEU A 127 5.46 0.88 31.53
CA LEU A 127 5.70 0.28 32.84
C LEU A 127 6.20 -1.16 32.64
N GLY A 128 7.39 -1.47 33.16
CA GLY A 128 7.90 -2.84 33.15
C GLY A 128 6.95 -3.82 33.84
N ILE A 129 6.67 -4.96 33.21
CA ILE A 129 5.82 -6.02 33.74
C ILE A 129 6.45 -7.39 33.50
N SER A 130 6.34 -8.30 34.48
CA SER A 130 6.76 -9.70 34.37
C SER A 130 5.75 -10.54 33.59
N ASP A 131 6.20 -11.67 33.04
CA ASP A 131 5.37 -12.58 32.27
C ASP A 131 4.21 -13.18 33.08
N GLU A 132 4.44 -13.44 34.37
CA GLU A 132 3.41 -13.90 35.30
C GLU A 132 2.30 -12.87 35.49
N ASN A 133 2.69 -11.62 35.76
CA ASN A 133 1.75 -10.53 35.98
C ASN A 133 1.00 -10.16 34.69
N LEU A 134 1.71 -10.16 33.56
CA LEU A 134 1.11 -9.93 32.25
C LEU A 134 0.04 -10.98 31.96
N ARG A 135 0.34 -12.29 32.17
CA ARG A 135 -0.62 -13.42 32.04
C ARG A 135 -1.87 -13.26 32.90
N GLY A 136 -1.81 -12.53 34.00
CA GLY A 136 -2.97 -12.17 34.81
C GLY A 136 -3.95 -11.19 34.14
N ILE A 137 -3.59 -10.62 32.98
CA ILE A 137 -4.43 -9.73 32.17
C ILE A 137 -4.86 -10.45 30.89
N SER A 138 -6.16 -10.60 30.70
CA SER A 138 -6.74 -11.24 29.52
C SER A 138 -6.34 -10.52 28.23
N ILE A 139 -5.86 -11.27 27.24
CA ILE A 139 -5.52 -10.76 25.91
C ILE A 139 -6.78 -10.55 25.07
N HIS A 140 -6.81 -9.49 24.25
CA HIS A 140 -7.83 -9.30 23.23
C HIS A 140 -7.62 -10.30 22.07
N GLN A 141 -8.69 -10.93 21.57
CA GLN A 141 -8.62 -12.05 20.60
C GLN A 141 -7.92 -11.67 19.28
N ASP A 142 -8.00 -10.40 18.86
CA ASP A 142 -7.29 -9.90 17.67
C ASP A 142 -5.83 -9.48 17.93
N SER A 143 -5.32 -9.66 19.15
CA SER A 143 -3.93 -9.32 19.51
C SER A 143 -2.98 -10.52 19.46
N THR A 144 -3.47 -11.72 19.11
CA THR A 144 -2.66 -12.94 18.97
C THR A 144 -2.16 -13.19 17.55
N THR A 145 -2.50 -12.36 16.57
CA THR A 145 -2.02 -12.50 15.20
C THR A 145 -0.75 -11.68 14.97
N ALA A 146 0.39 -12.27 15.31
CA ALA A 146 1.57 -12.05 14.49
C ALA A 146 1.25 -12.58 13.08
N PRO A 147 1.55 -11.87 11.98
CA PRO A 147 1.46 -12.46 10.65
C PRO A 147 2.58 -13.52 10.57
N GLY A 148 2.17 -14.79 10.53
CA GLY A 148 3.07 -15.92 10.42
C GLY A 148 2.63 -17.08 11.31
N LEU A 149 1.74 -17.92 10.78
CA LEU A 149 1.61 -19.38 10.95
C LEU A 149 0.15 -19.80 10.75
N ASP A 150 -0.26 -19.91 9.49
CA ASP A 150 -1.37 -20.82 9.13
C ASP A 150 -0.74 -22.11 8.59
N THR A 151 -0.61 -23.09 9.48
CA THR A 151 -0.34 -24.47 9.08
C THR A 151 -1.63 -25.10 8.54
N VAL A 152 -1.77 -25.21 7.22
CA VAL A 152 -2.66 -26.22 6.61
C VAL A 152 -1.96 -26.82 5.39
N GLY A 153 -1.63 -28.11 5.50
CA GLY A 153 -1.06 -28.87 4.41
C GLY A 153 -2.05 -29.04 3.26
N SER A 154 -1.57 -28.77 2.04
CA SER A 154 -2.12 -29.35 0.81
C SER A 154 -1.09 -29.25 -0.30
N THR A 155 -0.74 -30.40 -0.86
CA THR A 155 0.15 -30.59 -2.00
C THR A 155 -0.52 -30.11 -3.30
N GLY A 156 0.04 -29.10 -3.97
CA GLY A 156 -0.39 -28.62 -5.29
C GLY A 156 0.46 -27.44 -5.76
N SER A 157 0.72 -27.34 -7.06
CA SER A 157 1.88 -26.67 -7.67
C SER A 157 1.83 -25.14 -7.80
N GLY A 158 2.98 -24.48 -7.55
CA GLY A 158 3.47 -23.28 -8.26
C GLY A 158 2.83 -21.94 -7.87
N TYR A 159 3.65 -21.03 -7.32
CA TYR A 159 3.33 -19.68 -6.81
C TYR A 159 2.67 -19.67 -5.43
N GLY A 160 3.51 -19.80 -4.38
CA GLY A 160 3.11 -19.76 -2.98
C GLY A 160 2.86 -18.33 -2.51
N HIS A 161 1.59 -17.94 -2.56
CA HIS A 161 0.85 -17.29 -1.46
C HIS A 161 -0.61 -17.70 -1.67
N ASN A 162 -1.24 -18.33 -0.67
CA ASN A 162 -2.65 -18.73 -0.73
C ASN A 162 -3.53 -17.48 -0.94
N ASN A 163 -3.89 -17.23 -2.20
CA ASN A 163 -4.58 -16.02 -2.64
C ASN A 163 -6.09 -16.10 -2.36
N THR A 164 -6.47 -16.10 -1.08
CA THR A 164 -7.86 -15.84 -0.66
C THR A 164 -8.22 -14.36 -0.71
N ALA A 165 -7.29 -13.48 -1.13
CA ALA A 165 -7.48 -12.04 -1.19
C ALA A 165 -7.99 -11.53 -2.55
N CYS A 166 -7.70 -12.23 -3.65
CA CYS A 166 -8.24 -11.90 -4.97
C CYS A 166 -9.64 -12.48 -5.16
N ILE A 167 -10.62 -11.67 -4.76
CA ILE A 167 -12.05 -11.99 -4.88
C ILE A 167 -12.50 -11.66 -6.30
N GLU A 168 -13.14 -12.62 -6.98
CA GLU A 168 -13.76 -12.39 -8.28
C GLU A 168 -14.75 -11.21 -8.24
N LEU A 169 -14.80 -10.42 -9.31
CA LEU A 169 -15.79 -9.36 -9.43
C LEU A 169 -17.22 -9.93 -9.33
N PRO A 170 -18.15 -9.22 -8.68
CA PRO A 170 -19.55 -9.63 -8.60
C PRO A 170 -20.14 -9.95 -9.98
N THR A 171 -21.12 -10.84 -10.03
CA THR A 171 -21.85 -11.13 -11.27
C THR A 171 -22.37 -9.84 -11.90
N ALA A 172 -22.15 -9.68 -13.20
CA ALA A 172 -22.63 -8.51 -13.93
C ALA A 172 -24.16 -8.37 -13.80
N THR A 173 -24.63 -7.14 -13.61
CA THR A 173 -26.06 -6.81 -13.53
C THR A 173 -26.35 -5.57 -14.39
N GLY A 174 -27.61 -5.29 -14.67
CA GLY A 174 -28.01 -4.12 -15.47
C GLY A 174 -27.94 -4.36 -16.98
N ASP A 175 -27.53 -3.34 -17.74
CA ASP A 175 -27.35 -3.43 -19.19
C ASP A 175 -26.07 -4.21 -19.52
N ILE A 176 -26.20 -5.29 -20.30
CA ILE A 176 -25.11 -6.21 -20.62
C ILE A 176 -25.05 -6.40 -22.13
N VAL A 177 -23.87 -6.14 -22.71
CA VAL A 177 -23.58 -6.38 -24.12
C VAL A 177 -22.48 -7.44 -24.22
N THR A 178 -22.79 -8.59 -24.81
CA THR A 178 -21.79 -9.63 -25.07
C THR A 178 -21.17 -9.45 -26.46
N VAL A 179 -19.84 -9.52 -26.55
CA VAL A 179 -19.10 -9.45 -27.81
C VAL A 179 -18.20 -10.68 -28.00
N SER A 180 -18.10 -11.17 -29.23
CA SER A 180 -17.31 -12.37 -29.59
C SER A 180 -16.31 -12.12 -30.71
N THR A 181 -16.29 -10.91 -31.29
CA THR A 181 -15.39 -10.53 -32.38
C THR A 181 -14.85 -9.12 -32.20
N THR A 182 -13.71 -8.83 -32.83
CA THR A 182 -13.14 -7.46 -32.90
C THR A 182 -14.13 -6.45 -33.47
N ALA A 183 -14.93 -6.84 -34.46
CA ALA A 183 -15.91 -5.94 -35.07
C ALA A 183 -17.01 -5.54 -34.09
N GLU A 184 -17.53 -6.49 -33.31
CA GLU A 184 -18.52 -6.23 -32.26
C GLU A 184 -17.95 -5.39 -31.13
N LEU A 185 -16.72 -5.70 -30.66
CA LEU A 185 -16.02 -4.90 -29.65
C LEU A 185 -15.85 -3.45 -30.11
N LYS A 186 -15.40 -3.23 -31.35
CA LYS A 186 -15.25 -1.89 -31.91
C LYS A 186 -16.60 -1.18 -32.07
N ALA A 187 -17.66 -1.89 -32.43
CA ALA A 187 -18.99 -1.32 -32.56
C ALA A 187 -19.51 -0.80 -31.21
N ILE A 188 -19.45 -1.60 -30.14
CA ILE A 188 -19.89 -1.15 -28.82
C ILE A 188 -19.01 -0.02 -28.27
N VAL A 189 -17.69 -0.08 -28.50
CA VAL A 189 -16.78 1.01 -28.12
C VAL A 189 -17.15 2.30 -28.85
N SER A 190 -17.53 2.26 -30.14
CA SER A 190 -17.97 3.46 -30.86
C SER A 190 -19.22 4.10 -30.23
N GLU A 191 -20.13 3.31 -29.65
CA GLU A 191 -21.28 3.85 -28.92
C GLU A 191 -20.85 4.47 -27.59
N ILE A 192 -19.92 3.83 -26.88
CA ILE A 192 -19.35 4.31 -25.62
C ILE A 192 -18.57 5.62 -25.82
N THR A 193 -17.77 5.70 -26.89
CA THR A 193 -17.11 6.95 -27.30
C THR A 193 -18.14 8.06 -27.59
N GLY A 194 -19.33 7.70 -28.06
CA GLY A 194 -20.47 8.61 -28.25
C GLY A 194 -21.20 9.01 -26.96
N GLY A 195 -20.74 8.55 -25.78
CA GLY A 195 -21.31 8.85 -24.48
C GLY A 195 -22.22 7.76 -23.90
N ARG A 196 -22.30 6.57 -24.52
CA ARG A 196 -23.05 5.44 -23.93
C ARG A 196 -22.31 4.94 -22.67
N GLY A 197 -22.94 5.09 -21.51
CA GLY A 197 -22.44 4.59 -20.22
C GLY A 197 -23.41 3.62 -19.54
N ASN A 198 -23.13 3.27 -18.27
CA ASN A 198 -23.95 2.39 -17.42
C ASN A 198 -24.17 0.98 -18.01
N LEU A 199 -23.12 0.35 -18.54
CA LEU A 199 -23.20 -0.99 -19.08
C LEU A 199 -22.00 -1.86 -18.73
N THR A 200 -22.21 -3.18 -18.84
CA THR A 200 -21.13 -4.17 -18.85
C THR A 200 -20.95 -4.74 -20.24
N VAL A 201 -19.76 -4.59 -20.82
CA VAL A 201 -19.31 -5.30 -22.02
C VAL A 201 -18.66 -6.61 -21.58
N VAL A 202 -19.36 -7.72 -21.82
CA VAL A 202 -18.85 -9.08 -21.56
C VAL A 202 -18.16 -9.59 -22.81
N ILE A 203 -16.88 -9.93 -22.70
CA ILE A 203 -16.04 -10.35 -23.83
C ILE A 203 -15.86 -11.86 -23.76
N ASN A 204 -16.34 -12.56 -24.79
CA ASN A 204 -16.17 -14.01 -24.87
C ASN A 204 -14.70 -14.39 -25.18
N PRO A 205 -14.27 -15.62 -24.83
CA PRO A 205 -12.92 -16.08 -25.13
C PRO A 205 -12.54 -15.90 -26.61
N GLY A 206 -11.36 -15.35 -26.86
CA GLY A 206 -10.88 -15.03 -28.19
C GLY A 206 -9.71 -14.05 -28.19
N THR A 207 -9.10 -13.89 -29.36
CA THR A 207 -8.08 -12.86 -29.60
C THR A 207 -8.66 -11.74 -30.45
N TYR A 208 -8.56 -10.51 -29.94
CA TYR A 208 -9.12 -9.29 -30.50
C TYR A 208 -7.96 -8.36 -30.85
N THR A 209 -7.54 -8.36 -32.11
CA THR A 209 -6.50 -7.44 -32.57
C THR A 209 -7.10 -6.07 -32.89
N ILE A 210 -6.53 -5.01 -32.34
CA ILE A 210 -6.94 -3.64 -32.61
C ILE A 210 -5.79 -2.87 -33.28
N ASP A 211 -6.15 -1.89 -34.09
CA ASP A 211 -5.26 -1.01 -34.84
C ASP A 211 -5.27 0.44 -34.32
N ARG A 212 -6.14 0.73 -33.35
CA ARG A 212 -6.30 2.01 -32.65
C ARG A 212 -6.84 1.76 -31.24
N GLY A 213 -6.45 2.61 -30.29
CA GLY A 213 -6.94 2.55 -28.91
C GLY A 213 -8.47 2.73 -28.81
N LEU A 214 -9.07 2.01 -27.87
CA LEU A 214 -10.50 2.00 -27.57
C LEU A 214 -10.82 3.17 -26.63
N TRP A 215 -11.49 4.19 -27.15
CA TRP A 215 -11.85 5.40 -26.38
C TRP A 215 -13.11 5.19 -25.54
N ILE A 216 -12.97 5.37 -24.23
CA ILE A 216 -14.04 5.16 -23.25
C ILE A 216 -14.44 6.53 -22.69
N ALA A 217 -15.46 7.14 -23.30
CA ALA A 217 -15.99 8.45 -22.89
C ALA A 217 -17.37 8.37 -22.20
N GLY A 218 -17.90 7.14 -22.02
CA GLY A 218 -19.10 6.89 -21.25
C GLY A 218 -18.74 6.47 -19.83
N GLU A 219 -19.41 7.03 -18.84
CA GLU A 219 -19.22 6.72 -17.42
C GLU A 219 -19.82 5.36 -17.03
N ASN A 220 -19.31 4.76 -15.96
CA ASN A 220 -19.84 3.51 -15.38
C ASN A 220 -19.84 2.35 -16.39
N VAL A 221 -18.71 2.17 -17.08
CA VAL A 221 -18.54 1.12 -18.09
C VAL A 221 -17.59 0.05 -17.58
N THR A 222 -18.03 -1.20 -17.58
CA THR A 222 -17.18 -2.36 -17.27
C THR A 222 -16.88 -3.16 -18.52
N PHE A 223 -15.61 -3.36 -18.85
CA PHE A 223 -15.15 -4.39 -19.78
C PHE A 223 -14.67 -5.58 -18.96
N ARG A 224 -15.27 -6.76 -19.17
CA ARG A 224 -14.84 -7.98 -18.48
C ARG A 224 -14.83 -9.21 -19.37
N GLY A 225 -13.85 -10.09 -19.17
CA GLY A 225 -13.87 -11.44 -19.73
C GLY A 225 -15.05 -12.27 -19.21
N ALA A 226 -15.58 -13.16 -20.04
CA ALA A 226 -16.80 -13.92 -19.73
C ALA A 226 -16.60 -15.04 -18.70
N THR A 227 -15.36 -15.46 -18.44
CA THR A 227 -15.04 -16.67 -17.67
C THR A 227 -14.29 -16.39 -16.36
N GLY A 228 -13.78 -15.17 -16.16
CA GLY A 228 -12.84 -14.86 -15.09
C GLY A 228 -11.39 -15.34 -15.38
N ASN A 229 -11.15 -16.08 -16.46
CA ASN A 229 -9.82 -16.53 -16.83
C ASN A 229 -9.14 -15.51 -17.75
N ARG A 230 -8.22 -14.72 -17.20
CA ARG A 230 -7.54 -13.65 -17.95
C ARG A 230 -6.77 -14.10 -19.19
N ASP A 231 -6.42 -15.39 -19.30
CA ASP A 231 -5.66 -15.89 -20.45
C ASP A 231 -6.55 -16.22 -21.68
N ASP A 232 -7.87 -16.31 -21.51
CA ASP A 232 -8.77 -16.74 -22.61
C ASP A 232 -9.35 -15.57 -23.42
N VAL A 233 -9.31 -14.34 -22.90
CA VAL A 233 -9.58 -13.09 -23.63
C VAL A 233 -8.27 -12.32 -23.82
N ARG A 234 -7.89 -12.07 -25.07
CA ARG A 234 -6.67 -11.30 -25.42
C ARG A 234 -7.02 -10.10 -26.30
N ILE A 235 -6.73 -8.88 -25.86
CA ILE A 235 -6.88 -7.67 -26.70
C ILE A 235 -5.50 -7.08 -26.99
N LEU A 236 -5.08 -7.12 -28.26
CA LEU A 236 -3.68 -6.90 -28.65
C LEU A 236 -3.54 -5.78 -29.70
N GLY A 237 -2.52 -4.94 -29.53
CA GLY A 237 -2.28 -3.76 -30.38
C GLY A 237 -1.37 -3.98 -31.59
N GLY A 238 -0.85 -5.20 -31.80
CA GLY A 238 -0.01 -5.54 -32.94
C GLY A 238 1.49 -5.30 -32.75
N GLY A 239 1.94 -4.99 -31.54
CA GLY A 239 3.35 -4.97 -31.11
C GLY A 239 3.84 -3.63 -30.57
N MET A 240 5.12 -3.58 -30.18
CA MET A 240 5.81 -2.38 -29.69
C MET A 240 6.52 -1.59 -30.82
N GLY A 241 6.27 -1.97 -32.08
CA GLY A 241 6.92 -1.40 -33.27
C GLY A 241 6.13 -0.24 -33.88
N TYR A 242 6.78 0.54 -34.75
CA TYR A 242 6.11 1.61 -35.50
C TYR A 242 4.94 1.06 -36.31
N GLY A 243 3.79 1.72 -36.23
CA GLY A 243 2.57 1.34 -36.95
C GLY A 243 1.62 0.42 -36.18
N ALA A 244 2.02 -0.08 -35.00
CA ALA A 244 1.12 -0.73 -34.06
C ALA A 244 0.16 0.28 -33.41
N SER A 245 -0.91 -0.23 -32.78
CA SER A 245 -1.77 0.59 -31.93
C SER A 245 -0.94 1.20 -30.80
N THR A 246 -1.16 2.48 -30.51
CA THR A 246 -0.49 3.14 -29.39
C THR A 246 -0.99 2.62 -28.04
N HIS A 247 -2.29 2.27 -27.96
CA HIS A 247 -2.94 1.86 -26.72
C HIS A 247 -3.94 0.72 -26.92
N ILE A 248 -4.35 0.06 -25.83
CA ILE A 248 -5.57 -0.75 -25.81
C ILE A 248 -6.77 0.08 -25.36
N PHE A 249 -6.74 0.60 -24.13
CA PHE A 249 -7.83 1.40 -23.57
C PHE A 249 -7.39 2.85 -23.31
N MET A 250 -8.18 3.79 -23.82
CA MET A 250 -8.05 5.22 -23.56
C MET A 250 -9.25 5.64 -22.69
N VAL A 251 -9.06 5.65 -21.37
CA VAL A 251 -10.10 5.87 -20.36
C VAL A 251 -10.24 7.35 -20.09
N ALA A 252 -11.39 7.91 -20.47
CA ALA A 252 -11.66 9.34 -20.48
C ALA A 252 -12.94 9.72 -19.71
N ALA A 253 -13.44 8.81 -18.87
CA ALA A 253 -14.66 8.96 -18.09
C ALA A 253 -14.59 8.15 -16.79
N ASP A 254 -15.47 8.49 -15.85
CA ASP A 254 -15.48 7.94 -14.50
C ASP A 254 -15.95 6.49 -14.43
N ASN A 255 -15.49 5.81 -13.37
CA ASN A 255 -15.96 4.50 -12.95
C ASN A 255 -15.85 3.45 -14.06
N VAL A 256 -14.71 3.46 -14.77
CA VAL A 256 -14.39 2.48 -15.79
C VAL A 256 -13.66 1.30 -15.15
N THR A 257 -14.16 0.09 -15.41
CA THR A 257 -13.53 -1.15 -14.98
C THR A 257 -13.02 -1.94 -16.18
N ILE A 258 -11.79 -2.46 -16.10
CA ILE A 258 -11.21 -3.41 -17.05
C ILE A 258 -10.80 -4.65 -16.27
N ALA A 259 -11.36 -5.81 -16.63
CA ALA A 259 -11.15 -7.03 -15.86
C ALA A 259 -11.10 -8.33 -16.65
N ASP A 260 -10.50 -9.35 -16.04
CA ASP A 260 -10.55 -10.75 -16.49
C ASP A 260 -10.01 -10.97 -17.92
N MET A 261 -8.90 -10.34 -18.28
CA MET A 261 -8.35 -10.42 -19.64
C MET A 261 -6.83 -10.17 -19.72
N THR A 262 -6.24 -10.51 -20.86
CA THR A 262 -4.87 -10.15 -21.24
C THR A 262 -4.90 -8.99 -22.23
N ILE A 263 -4.11 -7.95 -21.98
CA ILE A 263 -3.99 -6.78 -22.84
C ILE A 263 -2.52 -6.43 -23.08
N GLY A 264 -2.18 -5.90 -24.24
CA GLY A 264 -0.78 -5.56 -24.50
C GLY A 264 -0.39 -5.49 -25.96
N GLU A 265 0.92 -5.64 -26.20
CA GLU A 265 1.53 -5.54 -27.53
C GLU A 265 1.19 -4.19 -28.19
N VAL A 266 1.56 -3.09 -27.53
CA VAL A 266 1.26 -1.72 -27.97
C VAL A 266 2.48 -0.81 -27.97
N TYR A 267 2.41 0.25 -28.77
CA TYR A 267 3.50 1.20 -28.96
C TYR A 267 3.67 2.22 -27.83
N ASN A 268 2.67 2.51 -27.00
CA ASN A 268 2.81 3.35 -25.80
C ASN A 268 2.39 2.57 -24.55
N HIS A 269 1.13 2.73 -24.10
CA HIS A 269 0.61 2.19 -22.85
C HIS A 269 -0.57 1.26 -23.13
N ALA A 270 -0.72 0.15 -22.42
CA ALA A 270 -1.90 -0.71 -22.62
C ALA A 270 -3.16 0.02 -22.17
N VAL A 271 -3.09 0.74 -21.05
CA VAL A 271 -4.17 1.59 -20.53
C VAL A 271 -3.62 2.99 -20.28
N GLN A 272 -4.36 4.01 -20.72
CA GLN A 272 -4.17 5.38 -20.27
C GLN A 272 -5.46 5.90 -19.63
N VAL A 273 -5.37 6.38 -18.39
CA VAL A 273 -6.44 7.05 -17.65
C VAL A 273 -6.18 8.55 -17.72
N HIS A 274 -7.10 9.28 -18.34
CA HIS A 274 -6.97 10.70 -18.65
C HIS A 274 -7.53 11.57 -17.52
N GLY A 275 -6.66 12.12 -16.67
CA GLY A 275 -7.04 13.12 -15.66
C GLY A 275 -7.03 14.55 -16.17
N GLU A 276 -6.39 14.82 -17.31
CA GLU A 276 -6.29 16.18 -17.85
C GLU A 276 -7.58 16.70 -18.52
N SER A 277 -7.79 18.01 -18.47
CA SER A 277 -8.95 18.66 -19.10
C SER A 277 -9.00 18.43 -20.63
N PRO A 278 -10.18 18.19 -21.24
CA PRO A 278 -11.52 18.27 -20.65
C PRO A 278 -11.98 16.99 -19.94
N PHE A 279 -11.10 16.01 -19.79
CA PHE A 279 -11.37 14.79 -19.04
C PHE A 279 -11.08 15.01 -17.56
N ASP A 280 -11.49 14.04 -16.75
CA ASP A 280 -11.35 14.02 -15.29
C ASP A 280 -11.63 12.58 -14.83
N ALA A 281 -10.94 11.61 -15.44
CA ALA A 281 -11.33 10.21 -15.28
C ALA A 281 -10.96 9.66 -13.90
N ASP A 282 -12.00 9.46 -13.09
CA ASP A 282 -11.87 8.99 -11.71
C ASP A 282 -12.43 7.58 -11.48
N GLY A 283 -12.03 6.95 -10.36
CA GLY A 283 -12.63 5.69 -9.91
C GLY A 283 -12.33 4.51 -10.83
N PHE A 284 -11.20 4.56 -11.55
CA PHE A 284 -10.76 3.50 -12.44
C PHE A 284 -10.44 2.20 -11.67
N LEU A 285 -10.82 1.04 -12.24
CA LEU A 285 -10.49 -0.27 -11.69
C LEU A 285 -9.84 -1.18 -12.75
N LEU A 286 -8.62 -1.65 -12.47
CA LEU A 286 -8.00 -2.79 -13.17
C LEU A 286 -8.01 -4.01 -12.24
N HIS A 287 -8.69 -5.09 -12.64
CA HIS A 287 -8.87 -6.27 -11.79
C HIS A 287 -8.60 -7.56 -12.56
N ASN A 288 -7.72 -8.44 -12.07
CA ASN A 288 -7.46 -9.75 -12.70
C ASN A 288 -7.04 -9.60 -14.18
N VAL A 289 -6.22 -8.59 -14.49
CA VAL A 289 -5.72 -8.34 -15.85
C VAL A 289 -4.27 -8.79 -15.97
N ARG A 290 -3.87 -9.27 -17.14
CA ARG A 290 -2.47 -9.49 -17.50
C ARG A 290 -2.05 -8.47 -18.54
N VAL A 291 -1.21 -7.51 -18.16
CA VAL A 291 -0.68 -6.48 -19.05
C VAL A 291 0.70 -6.91 -19.55
N VAL A 292 0.87 -6.97 -20.87
CA VAL A 292 2.11 -7.49 -21.48
C VAL A 292 2.69 -6.54 -22.52
N ASP A 293 4.02 -6.48 -22.58
CA ASP A 293 4.79 -6.02 -23.74
C ASP A 293 4.33 -4.64 -24.29
N THR A 294 4.51 -3.59 -23.50
CA THR A 294 4.28 -2.20 -23.88
C THR A 294 5.62 -1.49 -24.14
N ARG A 295 5.69 -0.60 -25.14
CA ARG A 295 6.95 0.11 -25.42
C ARG A 295 7.28 1.19 -24.38
N GLU A 296 6.25 1.69 -23.69
CA GLU A 296 6.36 2.65 -22.60
C GLU A 296 5.65 2.07 -21.35
N GLN A 297 5.25 2.89 -20.38
CA GLN A 297 4.61 2.43 -19.14
C GLN A 297 3.33 1.63 -19.42
N MET A 298 3.11 0.53 -18.71
CA MET A 298 2.00 -0.39 -19.01
C MET A 298 0.62 0.20 -18.73
N LEU A 299 0.48 0.90 -17.59
CA LEU A 299 -0.69 1.68 -17.22
C LEU A 299 -0.23 3.10 -16.90
N LYS A 300 -0.81 4.08 -17.60
CA LYS A 300 -0.51 5.51 -17.43
C LYS A 300 -1.70 6.25 -16.83
N GLY A 301 -1.49 6.96 -15.73
CA GLY A 301 -2.37 8.05 -15.30
C GLY A 301 -1.79 9.37 -15.81
N SER A 302 -2.44 9.98 -16.80
CA SER A 302 -1.95 11.23 -17.40
C SER A 302 -2.57 12.46 -16.77
N TYR A 303 -1.81 13.55 -16.82
CA TYR A 303 -2.22 14.86 -16.37
C TYR A 303 -1.63 15.93 -17.29
N ARG A 304 -2.10 17.17 -17.15
CA ARG A 304 -1.50 18.34 -17.80
C ARG A 304 -1.08 19.32 -16.71
N ALA A 305 0.21 19.65 -16.64
CA ALA A 305 0.77 20.47 -15.54
C ALA A 305 0.17 21.89 -15.37
N SER A 306 -0.62 22.39 -16.33
CA SER A 306 -1.35 23.66 -16.19
C SER A 306 -2.73 23.49 -15.53
N ASP A 307 -3.14 22.25 -15.32
CA ASP A 307 -4.41 21.85 -14.76
C ASP A 307 -4.13 21.39 -13.32
N ASN A 308 -5.10 21.57 -12.42
CA ASN A 308 -5.00 21.07 -11.04
C ASN A 308 -5.82 19.78 -10.91
N ASN A 309 -5.64 18.88 -11.88
CA ASN A 309 -6.48 17.71 -12.05
C ASN A 309 -5.65 16.54 -12.59
N GLY A 310 -5.70 15.44 -11.85
CA GLY A 310 -5.16 14.15 -12.25
C GLY A 310 -6.24 13.08 -12.05
N PRO A 311 -5.96 11.84 -12.48
CA PRO A 311 -6.93 10.76 -12.31
C PRO A 311 -6.91 10.31 -10.85
N ASP A 312 -8.07 10.29 -10.19
CA ASP A 312 -8.19 10.04 -8.76
C ASP A 312 -8.94 8.74 -8.43
N ASN A 313 -8.72 8.23 -7.22
CA ASN A 313 -9.42 7.10 -6.62
C ASN A 313 -9.31 5.79 -7.42
N GLY A 314 -8.21 5.62 -8.17
CA GLY A 314 -7.98 4.42 -8.96
C GLY A 314 -7.55 3.22 -8.12
N THR A 315 -7.92 2.02 -8.56
CA THR A 315 -7.51 0.74 -7.96
C THR A 315 -6.93 -0.19 -9.02
N VAL A 316 -5.74 -0.73 -8.74
CA VAL A 316 -5.12 -1.77 -9.54
C VAL A 316 -4.91 -2.99 -8.66
N GLU A 317 -5.59 -4.07 -8.97
CA GLU A 317 -5.52 -5.26 -8.15
C GLU A 317 -5.52 -6.59 -8.89
N CYS A 318 -4.96 -7.60 -8.23
CA CYS A 318 -4.97 -8.99 -8.69
C CYS A 318 -4.38 -9.16 -10.10
N SER A 319 -3.55 -8.23 -10.55
CA SER A 319 -3.11 -8.13 -11.94
C SER A 319 -1.64 -8.52 -12.09
N VAL A 320 -1.23 -8.84 -13.31
CA VAL A 320 0.15 -9.16 -13.68
C VAL A 320 0.60 -8.15 -14.72
N PHE A 321 1.78 -7.57 -14.52
CA PHE A 321 2.44 -6.64 -15.41
C PHE A 321 3.79 -7.25 -15.78
N GLU A 322 4.00 -7.63 -17.03
CA GLU A 322 5.24 -8.32 -17.40
C GLU A 322 5.74 -8.06 -18.81
N TYR A 323 7.05 -8.14 -18.98
CA TYR A 323 7.68 -8.33 -20.28
C TYR A 323 7.92 -9.80 -20.54
N THR A 324 7.27 -10.35 -21.55
CA THR A 324 7.28 -11.79 -21.82
C THR A 324 8.64 -12.30 -22.29
N ALA A 325 9.51 -11.40 -22.78
CA ALA A 325 10.89 -11.67 -23.15
C ALA A 325 11.86 -11.75 -21.95
N GLY A 326 11.40 -11.45 -20.74
CA GLY A 326 12.24 -11.34 -19.55
C GLY A 326 13.04 -10.04 -19.46
N ILE A 327 12.76 -9.08 -20.33
CA ILE A 327 13.37 -7.74 -20.36
C ILE A 327 12.52 -6.82 -21.23
N GLY A 328 12.51 -5.52 -20.92
CA GLY A 328 11.81 -4.52 -21.71
C GLY A 328 12.51 -4.13 -23.01
N PRO A 329 11.84 -3.36 -23.89
CA PRO A 329 12.37 -2.95 -25.20
C PRO A 329 13.30 -1.73 -25.15
N GLN A 330 13.29 -0.95 -24.07
CA GLN A 330 14.09 0.26 -23.85
C GLN A 330 14.05 0.67 -22.36
N TRP A 331 14.76 1.72 -21.97
CA TRP A 331 14.73 2.25 -20.59
C TRP A 331 13.48 3.07 -20.23
N TYR A 332 12.79 3.69 -21.19
CA TYR A 332 11.60 4.51 -20.90
C TYR A 332 10.34 3.63 -20.80
N ILE A 333 10.31 2.79 -19.76
CA ILE A 333 9.27 1.79 -19.47
C ILE A 333 8.99 1.73 -17.98
N GLY A 334 7.81 1.26 -17.61
CA GLY A 334 7.37 1.09 -16.22
C GLY A 334 6.11 0.24 -16.15
N GLY A 335 5.66 -0.09 -14.93
CA GLY A 335 4.41 -0.82 -14.73
C GLY A 335 3.23 0.16 -14.67
N VAL A 336 2.85 0.55 -13.45
CA VAL A 336 1.89 1.62 -13.19
C VAL A 336 2.64 2.93 -13.01
N ASP A 337 2.38 3.92 -13.85
CA ASP A 337 2.94 5.27 -13.69
C ASP A 337 1.80 6.29 -13.73
N VAL A 338 1.62 7.02 -12.63
CA VAL A 338 0.53 7.98 -12.46
C VAL A 338 1.09 9.32 -12.04
N HIS A 339 0.62 10.36 -12.71
CA HIS A 339 0.90 11.74 -12.38
C HIS A 339 -0.31 12.43 -11.75
N ASP A 340 -0.06 13.23 -10.71
CA ASP A 340 -1.05 14.11 -10.06
C ASP A 340 -2.32 13.38 -9.59
N GLY A 341 -2.23 12.05 -9.45
CA GLY A 341 -3.35 11.22 -9.01
C GLY A 341 -3.39 11.06 -7.50
N THR A 342 -4.61 11.00 -6.96
CA THR A 342 -4.90 10.99 -5.52
C THR A 342 -5.62 9.71 -5.10
N ASN A 343 -5.35 9.21 -3.89
CA ASN A 343 -6.06 8.08 -3.26
C ASN A 343 -6.03 6.76 -4.05
N TRP A 344 -4.93 6.48 -4.75
CA TRP A 344 -4.80 5.23 -5.49
C TRP A 344 -4.46 4.04 -4.58
N VAL A 345 -4.98 2.87 -4.93
CA VAL A 345 -4.67 1.60 -4.26
C VAL A 345 -4.09 0.59 -5.24
N ILE A 346 -2.85 0.17 -5.01
CA ILE A 346 -2.16 -0.84 -5.80
C ILE A 346 -1.91 -2.07 -4.94
N ARG A 347 -2.59 -3.19 -5.21
CA ARG A 347 -2.52 -4.38 -4.35
C ARG A 347 -2.63 -5.73 -5.01
N TYR A 348 -2.01 -6.75 -4.43
CA TYR A 348 -2.12 -8.14 -4.91
C TYR A 348 -1.69 -8.31 -6.38
N ASN A 349 -0.81 -7.44 -6.88
CA ASN A 349 -0.30 -7.51 -8.24
C ASN A 349 1.08 -8.17 -8.27
N THR A 350 1.46 -8.67 -9.44
CA THR A 350 2.83 -9.09 -9.75
C THR A 350 3.39 -8.21 -10.86
N PHE A 351 4.54 -7.56 -10.60
CA PHE A 351 5.29 -6.78 -11.58
C PHE A 351 6.58 -7.51 -11.91
N LYS A 352 6.82 -7.83 -13.18
CA LYS A 352 7.87 -8.77 -13.57
C LYS A 352 8.67 -8.28 -14.76
N ASP A 353 9.99 -8.39 -14.66
CA ASP A 353 10.94 -8.17 -15.76
C ASP A 353 10.84 -6.76 -16.40
N ILE A 354 10.45 -5.77 -15.59
CA ILE A 354 10.45 -4.34 -15.97
C ILE A 354 11.88 -3.83 -15.84
N GLN A 355 12.71 -4.28 -16.78
CA GLN A 355 14.14 -4.01 -16.82
C GLN A 355 14.53 -3.42 -18.16
N SER A 356 15.46 -2.47 -18.09
CA SER A 356 16.01 -1.86 -19.28
C SER A 356 17.08 -2.74 -19.91
N PRO A 357 17.10 -2.89 -21.25
CA PRO A 357 18.22 -3.48 -21.96
C PRO A 357 19.42 -2.51 -22.10
N ASP A 358 19.24 -1.25 -21.74
CA ASP A 358 20.24 -0.19 -21.88
C ASP A 358 21.08 -0.03 -20.60
N SER A 359 22.16 0.75 -20.68
CA SER A 359 22.90 1.16 -19.47
C SER A 359 22.10 2.09 -18.55
N THR A 360 20.98 2.61 -19.03
CA THR A 360 20.05 3.47 -18.28
C THR A 360 18.98 2.59 -17.65
N ILE A 361 18.76 2.76 -16.36
CA ILE A 361 17.77 2.03 -15.54
C ILE A 361 16.33 2.38 -15.99
N ALA A 362 15.46 1.37 -16.07
CA ALA A 362 14.04 1.53 -16.34
C ALA A 362 13.32 2.34 -15.24
N GLU A 363 12.10 2.82 -15.50
CA GLU A 363 11.25 3.41 -14.46
C GLU A 363 10.75 2.37 -13.47
N HIS A 364 9.92 2.79 -12.51
CA HIS A 364 9.47 1.91 -11.46
C HIS A 364 8.39 0.92 -11.98
N GLY A 365 8.30 -0.24 -11.34
CA GLY A 365 7.12 -1.10 -11.45
C GLY A 365 5.85 -0.37 -11.00
N VAL A 366 5.93 0.44 -9.95
CA VAL A 366 4.88 1.37 -9.50
C VAL A 366 5.49 2.75 -9.24
N HIS A 367 5.04 3.77 -9.97
CA HIS A 367 5.51 5.16 -9.84
C HIS A 367 4.34 6.13 -9.70
N PHE A 368 4.34 6.92 -8.63
CA PHE A 368 3.39 8.02 -8.42
C PHE A 368 4.17 9.31 -8.19
N TRP A 369 3.91 10.36 -8.99
CA TRP A 369 4.67 11.61 -8.91
C TRP A 369 3.87 12.80 -9.45
N SER A 370 4.52 13.96 -9.60
CA SER A 370 3.83 15.19 -10.05
C SER A 370 2.72 15.64 -9.09
N ASN A 371 2.99 15.64 -7.78
CA ASN A 371 2.05 16.01 -6.70
C ASN A 371 0.94 14.98 -6.41
N SER A 372 1.12 13.73 -6.85
CA SER A 372 0.29 12.61 -6.35
C SER A 372 0.27 12.54 -4.82
N ASP A 373 -0.84 12.08 -4.25
CA ASP A 373 -1.08 12.06 -2.80
C ASP A 373 -2.00 10.88 -2.39
N GLY A 374 -1.90 10.41 -1.16
CA GLY A 374 -2.77 9.38 -0.61
C GLY A 374 -2.60 7.99 -1.21
N THR A 375 -1.51 7.74 -1.95
CA THR A 375 -1.26 6.45 -2.61
C THR A 375 -0.94 5.35 -1.60
N LEU A 376 -1.60 4.20 -1.74
CA LEU A 376 -1.38 2.99 -0.97
C LEU A 376 -0.90 1.85 -1.88
N VAL A 377 0.35 1.40 -1.70
CA VAL A 377 0.94 0.26 -2.39
C VAL A 377 1.15 -0.87 -1.40
N HIS A 378 0.38 -1.95 -1.51
CA HIS A 378 0.48 -3.04 -0.54
C HIS A 378 0.28 -4.44 -1.08
N ASP A 379 0.93 -5.43 -0.47
CA ASP A 379 0.70 -6.85 -0.80
C ASP A 379 0.98 -7.18 -2.28
N ASN A 380 1.93 -6.48 -2.92
CA ASN A 380 2.38 -6.77 -4.28
C ASN A 380 3.70 -7.53 -4.29
N VAL A 381 3.96 -8.21 -5.42
CA VAL A 381 5.20 -8.91 -5.71
C VAL A 381 5.92 -8.21 -6.87
N PHE A 382 7.21 -7.94 -6.71
CA PHE A 382 8.08 -7.37 -7.74
C PHE A 382 9.24 -8.33 -7.97
N ILE A 383 9.46 -8.72 -9.23
CA ILE A 383 10.50 -9.67 -9.63
C ILE A 383 11.29 -9.02 -10.75
N ASN A 384 12.57 -8.77 -10.52
CA ASN A 384 13.48 -8.22 -11.54
C ASN A 384 12.89 -6.94 -12.16
N ASN A 385 12.62 -5.94 -11.34
CA ASN A 385 12.23 -4.61 -11.80
C ASN A 385 13.41 -3.70 -11.47
N ASP A 386 13.95 -2.97 -12.45
CA ASP A 386 15.15 -2.15 -12.22
C ASP A 386 14.94 -1.19 -11.03
N ARG A 387 13.72 -0.66 -10.90
CA ARG A 387 13.21 -0.03 -9.69
C ARG A 387 11.82 -0.58 -9.37
N ALA A 388 11.53 -0.92 -8.11
CA ALA A 388 10.22 -1.53 -7.79
C ALA A 388 9.14 -0.46 -7.52
N ILE A 389 9.30 0.38 -6.50
CA ILE A 389 8.29 1.36 -6.08
C ILE A 389 8.91 2.74 -5.94
N GLY A 390 8.31 3.76 -6.56
CA GLY A 390 8.79 5.14 -6.52
C GLY A 390 7.68 6.13 -6.17
N PHE A 391 7.85 6.90 -5.10
CA PHE A 391 6.99 8.06 -4.81
C PHE A 391 7.79 9.36 -5.04
N GLY A 392 7.28 10.19 -5.94
CA GLY A 392 7.88 11.44 -6.40
C GLY A 392 9.03 11.22 -7.40
N LEU A 393 9.62 12.32 -7.87
CA LEU A 393 10.75 12.30 -8.81
C LEU A 393 11.55 13.61 -8.76
N GLY A 394 12.83 13.54 -8.38
CA GLY A 394 13.71 14.70 -8.36
C GLY A 394 13.36 15.75 -7.29
N ASP A 395 13.96 16.94 -7.42
CA ASP A 395 13.74 18.13 -6.57
C ASP A 395 13.08 19.29 -7.34
N TYR A 396 12.32 18.97 -8.40
CA TYR A 396 11.79 19.95 -9.35
C TYR A 396 10.33 20.35 -9.09
N GLY A 397 9.85 20.25 -7.85
CA GLY A 397 8.46 20.55 -7.49
C GLY A 397 7.43 19.56 -8.06
N ARG A 398 7.84 18.31 -8.28
CA ARG A 398 7.01 17.20 -8.78
C ARG A 398 7.08 16.00 -7.82
N GLY A 399 6.92 16.29 -6.54
CA GLY A 399 7.04 15.32 -5.46
C GLY A 399 5.84 14.38 -5.34
N HIS A 400 5.69 13.84 -4.14
CA HIS A 400 4.52 13.08 -3.71
C HIS A 400 4.13 13.53 -2.30
N GLY A 401 2.84 13.66 -2.03
CA GLY A 401 2.32 13.92 -0.70
C GLY A 401 2.33 12.66 0.16
N SER A 402 1.36 12.58 1.05
CA SER A 402 1.14 11.45 1.96
C SER A 402 1.01 10.12 1.20
N GLY A 403 1.38 9.02 1.84
CA GLY A 403 1.24 7.70 1.22
C GLY A 403 1.72 6.56 2.09
N THR A 404 1.50 5.33 1.62
CA THR A 404 1.94 4.13 2.34
C THR A 404 2.43 3.05 1.39
N ILE A 405 3.60 2.50 1.67
CA ILE A 405 4.19 1.37 0.97
C ILE A 405 4.41 0.24 1.98
N ARG A 406 3.58 -0.81 1.95
CA ARG A 406 3.63 -1.85 2.98
C ARG A 406 3.44 -3.28 2.51
N ASN A 407 4.05 -4.23 3.21
CA ASN A 407 3.84 -5.66 2.93
C ASN A 407 4.07 -6.06 1.47
N ASN A 408 4.99 -5.37 0.76
CA ASN A 408 5.37 -5.74 -0.59
C ASN A 408 6.61 -6.63 -0.55
N TYR A 409 6.71 -7.52 -1.54
CA TYR A 409 7.81 -8.46 -1.69
C TYR A 409 8.58 -8.14 -2.96
N ILE A 410 9.84 -7.74 -2.81
CA ILE A 410 10.68 -7.27 -3.90
C ILE A 410 11.88 -8.22 -4.00
N TYR A 411 12.06 -8.82 -5.16
CA TYR A 411 13.25 -9.59 -5.51
C TYR A 411 13.91 -9.02 -6.76
N HIS A 412 15.23 -8.92 -6.72
CA HIS A 412 16.04 -8.58 -7.88
C HIS A 412 17.28 -9.44 -7.89
N ASP A 413 17.50 -10.18 -8.99
CA ASP A 413 18.69 -11.00 -9.17
C ASP A 413 19.96 -10.16 -9.38
N THR A 414 21.05 -10.82 -9.78
CA THR A 414 22.37 -10.20 -10.00
C THR A 414 22.47 -9.29 -11.23
N SER A 415 21.44 -9.21 -12.07
CA SER A 415 21.41 -8.30 -13.24
C SER A 415 21.46 -6.83 -12.81
N ALA A 416 21.73 -5.92 -13.76
CA ALA A 416 21.75 -4.50 -13.45
C ALA A 416 20.38 -4.04 -12.91
N GLY A 417 20.40 -3.27 -11.84
CA GLY A 417 19.22 -2.78 -11.15
C GLY A 417 19.58 -1.63 -10.21
N ASP A 418 18.57 -1.02 -9.63
CA ASP A 418 18.66 0.17 -8.78
C ASP A 418 17.80 -0.02 -7.52
N VAL A 419 17.27 1.05 -6.95
CA VAL A 419 16.54 1.06 -5.69
C VAL A 419 15.29 0.16 -5.71
N GLY A 420 15.06 -0.56 -4.61
CA GLY A 420 13.78 -1.26 -4.41
C GLY A 420 12.65 -0.26 -4.16
N ILE A 421 12.80 0.57 -3.14
CA ILE A 421 11.83 1.63 -2.82
C ILE A 421 12.52 3.01 -2.81
N GLY A 422 12.12 3.89 -3.73
CA GLY A 422 12.61 5.25 -3.86
C GLY A 422 11.58 6.29 -3.41
N LEU A 423 11.99 7.22 -2.54
CA LEU A 423 11.21 8.38 -2.13
C LEU A 423 11.96 9.65 -2.57
N GLU A 424 11.40 10.41 -3.51
CA GLU A 424 12.03 11.61 -4.06
C GLU A 424 11.10 12.83 -3.95
N SER A 425 11.44 13.77 -3.07
CA SER A 425 10.54 14.86 -2.66
C SER A 425 9.16 14.35 -2.17
N ALA A 426 9.17 13.32 -1.31
CA ALA A 426 7.96 12.66 -0.79
C ALA A 426 7.68 12.98 0.68
N THR A 427 6.56 13.65 0.99
CA THR A 427 6.23 14.08 2.36
C THR A 427 5.23 13.13 3.03
N ASP A 428 5.43 12.78 4.31
CA ASP A 428 4.48 11.97 5.10
C ASP A 428 4.18 10.58 4.49
N VAL A 429 5.24 9.91 4.01
CA VAL A 429 5.16 8.55 3.47
C VAL A 429 5.66 7.53 4.48
N ASP A 430 4.83 6.53 4.78
CA ASP A 430 5.19 5.39 5.62
C ASP A 430 5.59 4.17 4.78
N VAL A 431 6.77 3.60 5.07
CA VAL A 431 7.32 2.41 4.39
C VAL A 431 7.59 1.31 5.41
N TYR A 432 6.81 0.22 5.40
CA TYR A 432 6.94 -0.81 6.44
C TYR A 432 6.52 -2.22 6.06
N ASP A 433 7.01 -3.21 6.82
CA ASP A 433 6.72 -4.63 6.61
C ASP A 433 7.07 -5.15 5.20
N ASN A 434 7.88 -4.41 4.42
CA ASN A 434 8.31 -4.87 3.09
C ASN A 434 9.49 -5.84 3.20
N VAL A 435 9.58 -6.79 2.28
CA VAL A 435 10.70 -7.73 2.15
C VAL A 435 11.44 -7.39 0.85
N ILE A 436 12.71 -7.00 0.95
CA ILE A 436 13.55 -6.56 -0.18
C ILE A 436 14.79 -7.45 -0.29
N LEU A 437 14.78 -8.31 -1.30
CA LEU A 437 15.76 -9.35 -1.58
C LEU A 437 16.51 -9.03 -2.87
N HIS A 438 17.54 -8.20 -2.76
CA HIS A 438 18.38 -7.82 -3.89
C HIS A 438 19.68 -8.63 -3.90
N GLU A 439 20.20 -8.92 -5.10
CA GLU A 439 21.49 -9.59 -5.32
C GLU A 439 22.45 -8.82 -6.25
N HIS A 440 22.02 -7.68 -6.79
CA HIS A 440 22.82 -6.79 -7.65
C HIS A 440 23.67 -5.77 -6.86
N ASP A 441 24.63 -5.13 -7.54
CA ASP A 441 25.66 -4.30 -6.88
C ASP A 441 25.16 -2.95 -6.33
N TYR A 442 23.90 -2.55 -6.57
CA TYR A 442 23.36 -1.31 -6.04
C TYR A 442 22.77 -1.50 -4.64
N THR A 443 23.54 -1.13 -3.61
CA THR A 443 23.26 -1.53 -2.22
C THR A 443 22.15 -0.74 -1.52
N ARG A 444 21.63 0.35 -2.09
CA ARG A 444 20.58 1.16 -1.44
C ARG A 444 19.22 0.58 -1.80
N ALA A 445 18.76 -0.38 -1.00
CA ALA A 445 17.47 -1.04 -1.20
C ALA A 445 16.28 -0.11 -0.93
N ILE A 446 16.41 0.79 0.06
CA ILE A 446 15.45 1.88 0.28
C ILE A 446 16.23 3.20 0.27
N GLU A 447 15.82 4.12 -0.59
CA GLU A 447 16.44 5.44 -0.73
C GLU A 447 15.40 6.53 -0.55
N TYR A 448 15.76 7.60 0.15
CA TYR A 448 14.91 8.75 0.34
C TYR A 448 15.71 10.05 0.18
N ARG A 449 15.22 10.94 -0.68
CA ARG A 449 15.99 12.08 -1.19
C ARG A 449 15.24 13.38 -1.29
N PHE A 450 16.07 14.42 -1.23
CA PHE A 450 15.77 15.84 -1.28
C PHE A 450 15.06 16.36 -0.02
N PRO A 451 15.25 17.64 0.34
CA PRO A 451 14.71 18.20 1.58
C PRO A 451 13.18 18.10 1.73
N ASP A 452 12.47 18.03 0.61
CA ASP A 452 11.02 17.85 0.58
C ASP A 452 10.59 16.42 0.90
N THR A 453 11.53 15.46 0.91
CA THR A 453 11.28 14.16 1.55
C THR A 453 11.45 14.28 3.05
N ARG A 454 10.33 14.28 3.77
CA ARG A 454 10.28 14.52 5.21
C ARG A 454 9.01 13.95 5.83
N ASP A 455 8.98 13.95 7.15
CA ASP A 455 7.83 13.57 7.99
C ASP A 455 7.36 12.10 7.87
N GLY A 456 7.91 11.33 6.92
CA GLY A 456 7.67 9.89 6.77
C GLY A 456 8.45 8.99 7.73
N SER A 457 8.06 7.71 7.76
CA SER A 457 8.69 6.68 8.60
C SER A 457 9.09 5.44 7.78
N ILE A 458 10.23 4.83 8.08
CA ILE A 458 10.70 3.60 7.43
C ILE A 458 11.03 2.56 8.51
N TYR A 459 10.18 1.55 8.68
CA TYR A 459 10.30 0.61 9.79
C TYR A 459 9.87 -0.82 9.48
N ASP A 460 10.35 -1.78 10.28
CA ASP A 460 10.00 -3.21 10.16
C ASP A 460 10.21 -3.84 8.77
N ASN A 461 11.00 -3.20 7.90
CA ASN A 461 11.35 -3.77 6.61
C ASN A 461 12.47 -4.81 6.79
N ILE A 462 12.46 -5.84 5.96
CA ILE A 462 13.47 -6.90 5.92
C ILE A 462 14.28 -6.73 4.63
N LEU A 463 15.59 -6.52 4.77
CA LEU A 463 16.51 -6.30 3.67
C LEU A 463 17.60 -7.38 3.67
N THR A 464 18.07 -7.73 2.49
CA THR A 464 19.24 -8.61 2.33
C THR A 464 20.48 -8.02 3.02
N THR A 465 21.30 -8.90 3.59
CA THR A 465 22.55 -8.54 4.25
C THR A 465 23.43 -7.72 3.31
N GLY A 466 23.91 -6.55 3.77
CA GLY A 466 24.75 -5.65 2.99
C GLY A 466 23.99 -4.56 2.25
N TYR A 467 22.67 -4.63 2.20
CA TYR A 467 21.82 -3.56 1.65
C TYR A 467 21.38 -2.58 2.75
N THR A 468 21.16 -1.33 2.35
CA THR A 468 20.96 -0.20 3.26
C THR A 468 19.66 0.54 3.01
N ILE A 469 19.16 1.16 4.08
CA ILE A 469 18.18 2.24 4.05
C ILE A 469 18.97 3.54 4.12
N THR A 470 18.84 4.43 3.13
CA THR A 470 19.80 5.52 2.95
C THR A 470 19.13 6.86 2.62
N SER A 471 19.38 7.85 3.50
CA SER A 471 19.14 9.26 3.21
C SER A 471 20.16 9.76 2.19
N ARG A 472 19.70 10.54 1.20
CA ARG A 472 20.58 11.31 0.32
C ARG A 472 20.04 12.72 0.14
N ASP A 473 20.93 13.63 -0.23
CA ASP A 473 20.61 14.97 -0.70
C ASP A 473 19.64 15.76 0.20
N GLY A 474 19.68 15.52 1.51
CA GLY A 474 18.86 16.23 2.51
C GLY A 474 17.52 15.59 2.85
N GLY A 475 17.15 14.45 2.26
CA GLY A 475 15.94 13.73 2.63
C GLY A 475 15.97 13.22 4.07
N THR A 476 14.85 13.30 4.77
CA THR A 476 14.70 12.90 6.17
C THR A 476 13.54 11.93 6.35
N ALA A 477 13.71 10.97 7.26
CA ALA A 477 12.66 10.04 7.65
C ALA A 477 12.96 9.48 9.06
N SER A 478 11.93 9.06 9.77
CA SER A 478 12.07 8.34 11.03
C SER A 478 12.37 6.86 10.75
N ILE A 479 13.54 6.36 11.16
CA ILE A 479 13.96 4.97 10.89
C ILE A 479 13.89 4.13 12.17
N GLY A 480 13.30 2.94 12.12
CA GLY A 480 13.23 2.05 13.30
C GLY A 480 13.00 0.57 12.97
N SER A 481 13.52 -0.34 13.78
CA SER A 481 13.15 -1.78 13.76
C SER A 481 13.32 -2.54 12.42
N ASN A 482 14.07 -2.01 11.46
CA ASN A 482 14.37 -2.73 10.21
C ASN A 482 15.38 -3.86 10.44
N THR A 483 15.19 -4.98 9.72
CA THR A 483 16.06 -6.16 9.75
C THR A 483 16.96 -6.15 8.51
N LEU A 484 18.28 -5.98 8.67
CA LEU A 484 19.24 -5.80 7.57
C LEU A 484 20.20 -6.99 7.38
N ASN A 485 19.77 -8.18 7.76
CA ASN A 485 20.60 -9.39 7.78
C ASN A 485 19.90 -10.61 7.16
N ALA A 486 18.86 -10.41 6.35
CA ALA A 486 18.24 -11.50 5.63
C ALA A 486 19.16 -12.04 4.53
N ARG A 487 18.88 -13.26 4.08
CA ARG A 487 19.50 -13.86 2.89
C ARG A 487 18.39 -14.32 1.96
N VAL A 488 18.62 -14.25 0.66
CA VAL A 488 17.69 -14.82 -0.33
C VAL A 488 17.42 -16.30 -0.04
N SER A 489 18.44 -17.04 0.42
CA SER A 489 18.34 -18.44 0.82
C SER A 489 17.45 -18.71 2.04
N ASP A 490 17.01 -17.69 2.76
CA ASP A 490 16.06 -17.84 3.88
C ASP A 490 14.62 -18.01 3.37
N TYR A 491 14.41 -17.88 2.05
CA TYR A 491 13.12 -17.91 1.38
C TYR A 491 13.07 -19.04 0.34
N VAL A 492 11.86 -19.54 0.05
CA VAL A 492 11.66 -20.74 -0.77
C VAL A 492 12.04 -20.51 -2.23
N ASN A 493 11.46 -19.51 -2.91
CA ASN A 493 11.78 -19.19 -4.30
C ASN A 493 11.38 -17.75 -4.70
N PRO A 494 12.08 -16.71 -4.21
CA PRO A 494 11.76 -15.31 -4.49
C PRO A 494 11.79 -14.96 -5.98
N ALA A 495 12.70 -15.55 -6.75
CA ALA A 495 12.82 -15.36 -8.20
C ALA A 495 11.55 -15.77 -8.98
N ASN A 496 10.68 -16.56 -8.36
CA ASN A 496 9.37 -16.93 -8.92
C ASN A 496 8.23 -16.48 -8.00
N GLY A 497 8.42 -15.42 -7.22
CA GLY A 497 7.36 -14.80 -6.43
C GLY A 497 6.95 -15.56 -5.17
N ASN A 498 7.67 -16.60 -4.75
CA ASN A 498 7.42 -17.28 -3.47
C ASN A 498 8.38 -16.77 -2.39
N PHE A 499 7.84 -15.94 -1.51
CA PHE A 499 8.55 -15.34 -0.37
C PHE A 499 8.18 -16.00 0.97
N ASP A 500 7.68 -17.23 0.95
CA ASP A 500 7.60 -18.03 2.16
C ASP A 500 9.02 -18.28 2.70
N ARG A 501 9.18 -18.25 4.02
CA ARG A 501 10.46 -18.56 4.66
C ARG A 501 10.71 -20.06 4.68
N ASN A 502 11.96 -20.47 4.50
CA ASN A 502 12.39 -21.84 4.74
C ASN A 502 12.31 -22.11 6.26
N GLU A 503 11.49 -23.09 6.66
CA GLU A 503 11.37 -23.55 8.06
C GLU A 503 12.63 -24.26 8.57
#